data_AF-A0A6V7JVD1-F1
#
_entry.id   AF-A0A6V7JVD1-F1
#
_cell.length_a   1.000
_cell.length_b   1.000
_cell.length_c   1.000
_cell.angle_alpha   90.00
_cell.angle_beta   90.00
_cell.angle_gamma   90.00
#
_symmetry.space_group_name_H-M   'P 1'
#
loop_
_entity.id
_entity.type
_entity.pdbx_description
1 polymer ?
#
loop_
_entity_poly.entity_id
_entity_poly.type
_entity_poly.pdbx_seq_one_letter_code
_entity_poly.pdbx_strand_id
1 'polypeptide(L)'
;CMLWSWYVADDTQFYIVGAVILVIATNHLKVAAFSVAALMISSWLTTGYIALINNHMPSSDDPLALFDKIYDKPWTRLGPYLIGMSVGYYLFITDCKVKIPKASVVLGWVLSSTCLLCLLYGLYEAELSPITAAAYSSLSHSAWALGLAWIVIACSTGNG
;
A
#
# COMPACT_ATOMS: atom_id res chain seq x y z
N CYS A 1 -24.45 -8.14 11.47
CA CYS A 1 -23.77 -7.44 10.36
C CYS A 1 -22.90 -8.45 9.60
N MET A 2 -22.79 -8.31 8.28
CA MET A 2 -21.93 -9.20 7.47
C MET A 2 -20.49 -8.75 7.61
N LEU A 3 -19.57 -9.65 7.99
CA LEU A 3 -18.17 -9.30 8.28
C LEU A 3 -17.43 -8.68 7.08
N TRP A 4 -17.91 -8.82 5.84
CA TRP A 4 -17.26 -8.22 4.66
C TRP A 4 -17.84 -6.87 4.25
N SER A 5 -18.94 -6.40 4.87
CA SER A 5 -19.62 -5.20 4.40
C SER A 5 -18.80 -3.93 4.58
N TRP A 6 -17.94 -3.88 5.61
CA TRP A 6 -17.02 -2.77 5.82
C TRP A 6 -16.01 -2.64 4.66
N TYR A 7 -15.47 -3.78 4.19
CA TYR A 7 -14.53 -3.82 3.08
C TYR A 7 -15.15 -3.29 1.79
N VAL A 8 -16.39 -3.68 1.49
CA VAL A 8 -17.13 -3.18 0.31
C VAL A 8 -17.39 -1.67 0.41
N ALA A 9 -17.71 -1.16 1.60
CA ALA A 9 -17.92 0.25 1.83
C ALA A 9 -16.63 1.07 1.63
N ASP A 10 -15.49 0.56 2.09
CA ASP A 10 -14.17 1.16 1.90
C ASP A 10 -13.78 1.18 0.41
N ASP A 11 -13.92 0.05 -0.29
CA ASP A 11 -13.61 -0.03 -1.73
C ASP A 11 -14.45 0.96 -2.54
N THR A 12 -15.72 1.15 -2.21
CA THR A 12 -16.60 2.11 -2.89
C THR A 12 -16.11 3.55 -2.70
N GLN A 13 -15.68 3.90 -1.47
CA GLN A 13 -15.12 5.22 -1.19
C GLN A 13 -13.81 5.46 -1.94
N PHE A 14 -12.92 4.47 -1.94
CA PHE A 14 -11.65 4.54 -2.67
C PHE A 14 -11.87 4.64 -4.17
N TYR A 15 -12.87 3.93 -4.71
CA TYR A 15 -13.25 4.04 -6.11
C TYR A 15 -13.60 5.46 -6.52
N ILE A 16 -14.47 6.13 -5.74
CA ILE A 16 -14.89 7.50 -6.00
C ILE A 16 -13.69 8.46 -5.93
N VAL A 17 -12.89 8.38 -4.86
CA VAL A 17 -11.70 9.23 -4.68
C VAL A 17 -10.70 9.02 -5.81
N GLY A 18 -10.44 7.76 -6.18
CA GLY A 18 -9.51 7.40 -7.24
C GLY A 18 -9.94 7.90 -8.61
N ALA A 19 -11.24 7.77 -8.94
CA ALA A 19 -11.78 8.29 -10.18
C ALA A 19 -11.57 9.81 -10.30
N VAL A 20 -11.83 10.56 -9.22
CA VAL A 20 -11.60 12.02 -9.19
C VAL A 20 -10.11 12.35 -9.40
N ILE A 21 -9.22 11.63 -8.71
CA ILE A 21 -7.76 11.83 -8.85
C ILE A 21 -7.30 11.54 -10.28
N LEU A 22 -7.78 10.47 -10.91
CA LEU A 22 -7.43 10.11 -12.29
C LEU A 22 -7.94 11.15 -13.28
N VAL A 23 -9.16 11.68 -13.09
CA VAL A 23 -9.67 12.78 -13.93
C VAL A 23 -8.77 14.01 -13.81
N ILE A 24 -8.36 14.39 -12.59
CA ILE A 24 -7.42 15.51 -12.38
C ILE A 24 -6.07 15.21 -13.05
N ALA A 25 -5.59 13.96 -12.99
CA ALA A 25 -4.31 13.57 -13.56
C ALA A 25 -4.22 13.79 -15.09
N THR A 26 -5.36 13.76 -15.81
CA THR A 26 -5.37 13.99 -17.26
C THR A 26 -4.88 15.38 -17.67
N ASN A 27 -5.21 16.42 -16.89
CA ASN A 27 -4.86 17.81 -17.21
C ASN A 27 -3.82 18.39 -16.23
N HIS A 28 -3.75 17.87 -15.00
CA HIS A 28 -2.96 18.43 -13.91
C HIS A 28 -2.23 17.33 -13.12
N LEU A 29 -1.31 16.62 -13.78
CA LEU A 29 -0.56 15.51 -13.18
C LEU A 29 0.15 15.88 -11.87
N LYS A 30 0.73 17.09 -11.78
CA LYS A 30 1.39 17.56 -10.54
C LYS A 30 0.43 17.69 -9.37
N VAL A 31 -0.80 18.15 -9.62
CA VAL A 31 -1.84 18.27 -8.60
C VAL A 31 -2.32 16.90 -8.18
N ALA A 32 -2.55 15.99 -9.13
CA ALA A 32 -2.93 14.61 -8.83
C ALA A 32 -1.85 13.89 -8.00
N ALA A 33 -0.58 14.01 -8.39
CA ALA A 33 0.55 13.43 -7.64
C ALA A 33 0.66 14.00 -6.22
N PHE A 34 0.47 15.31 -6.06
CA PHE A 34 0.43 15.95 -4.74
C PHE A 34 -0.73 15.41 -3.88
N SER A 35 -1.93 15.29 -4.45
CA SER A 35 -3.10 14.74 -3.75
C SER A 35 -2.88 13.30 -3.31
N VAL A 36 -2.31 12.45 -4.16
CA VAL A 36 -1.94 11.07 -3.81
C VAL A 36 -0.94 11.06 -2.67
N ALA A 37 0.15 11.85 -2.76
CA ALA A 37 1.16 11.91 -1.72
C ALA A 37 0.59 12.42 -0.37
N ALA A 38 -0.25 13.45 -0.41
CA ALA A 38 -0.89 14.00 0.79
C ALA A 38 -1.81 12.97 1.46
N LEU A 39 -2.59 12.22 0.68
CA LEU A 39 -3.46 11.16 1.18
C LEU A 39 -2.68 9.96 1.73
N MET A 40 -1.56 9.58 1.11
CA MET A 40 -0.66 8.53 1.61
C MET A 40 -0.06 8.94 2.95
N ILE A 41 0.50 10.15 3.05
CA ILE A 41 1.14 10.64 4.27
C ILE A 41 0.11 10.77 5.40
N SER A 42 -1.09 11.29 5.12
CA SER A 42 -2.14 11.41 6.14
C SER A 42 -2.61 10.03 6.63
N SER A 43 -2.73 9.05 5.73
CA SER A 43 -3.03 7.65 6.05
C SER A 43 -1.96 7.03 6.97
N TRP A 44 -0.68 7.19 6.65
CA TRP A 44 0.43 6.66 7.45
C TRP A 44 0.50 7.32 8.84
N LEU A 45 0.38 8.65 8.90
CA LEU A 45 0.40 9.39 10.17
C LEU A 45 -0.77 8.99 11.06
N THR A 46 -1.98 8.89 10.49
CA THR A 46 -3.18 8.48 11.24
C THR A 46 -3.03 7.06 11.78
N THR A 47 -2.56 6.14 10.94
CA THR A 47 -2.35 4.73 11.35
C THR A 47 -1.27 4.62 12.42
N GLY A 48 -0.13 5.29 12.24
CA GLY A 48 0.96 5.28 13.21
C GLY A 48 0.55 5.89 14.55
N TYR A 49 -0.17 7.01 14.54
CA TYR A 49 -0.67 7.66 15.74
C TYR A 49 -1.64 6.77 16.53
N ILE A 50 -2.61 6.15 15.83
CA ILE A 50 -3.57 5.24 16.46
C ILE A 50 -2.86 4.00 17.01
N ALA A 51 -1.89 3.44 16.26
CA ALA A 51 -1.13 2.27 16.70
C ALA A 51 -0.32 2.56 17.97
N LEU A 52 0.30 3.74 18.07
CA LEU A 52 1.06 4.16 19.26
C LEU A 52 0.16 4.33 20.48
N ILE A 53 -0.98 5.02 20.35
CA ILE A 53 -1.87 5.29 21.50
C ILE A 53 -2.52 4.02 22.03
N ASN A 54 -2.82 3.07 21.15
CA ASN A 54 -3.46 1.82 21.54
C ASN A 54 -2.45 0.72 21.91
N ASN A 55 -1.14 1.03 21.97
CA ASN A 55 -0.06 0.04 22.15
C ASN A 55 -0.27 -1.20 21.26
N HIS A 56 -0.63 -0.97 20.00
CA HIS A 56 -0.94 -2.06 19.09
C HIS A 56 0.35 -2.81 18.76
N MET A 57 0.41 -4.05 19.22
CA MET A 57 1.47 -4.98 18.85
C MET A 57 0.93 -5.89 17.74
N PRO A 58 1.43 -5.79 16.51
CA PRO A 58 1.01 -6.67 15.44
C PRO A 58 1.56 -8.07 15.78
N SER A 59 0.72 -8.89 16.38
CA SER A 59 1.01 -10.25 16.82
C SER A 59 0.10 -11.23 16.09
N SER A 60 0.64 -12.41 15.78
CA SER A 60 -0.07 -13.46 15.04
C SER A 60 -1.14 -14.17 15.87
N ASP A 61 -1.08 -14.07 17.19
CA ASP A 61 -1.87 -14.88 18.12
C ASP A 61 -3.28 -14.33 18.39
N ASP A 62 -3.51 -13.03 18.18
CA ASP A 62 -4.86 -12.45 18.27
C ASP A 62 -5.10 -11.36 17.21
N PRO A 63 -5.30 -11.76 15.94
CA PRO A 63 -5.59 -10.83 14.85
C PRO A 63 -6.94 -10.10 14.99
N LEU A 64 -7.79 -10.49 15.95
CA LEU A 64 -9.14 -9.99 16.11
C LEU A 64 -9.34 -9.06 17.32
N ALA A 65 -8.49 -9.11 18.35
CA ALA A 65 -8.61 -8.26 19.55
C ALA A 65 -8.60 -6.75 19.29
N LEU A 66 -8.01 -6.29 18.17
CA LEU A 66 -8.01 -4.88 17.76
C LEU A 66 -8.63 -4.60 16.38
N PHE A 67 -9.35 -5.57 15.82
CA PHE A 67 -9.95 -5.48 14.49
C PHE A 67 -10.83 -4.22 14.33
N ASP A 68 -11.71 -3.96 15.29
CA ASP A 68 -12.63 -2.81 15.28
C ASP A 68 -11.92 -1.44 15.44
N LYS A 69 -10.73 -1.41 16.04
CA LYS A 69 -10.03 -0.14 16.36
C LYS A 69 -9.09 0.31 15.26
N ILE A 70 -8.47 -0.64 14.55
CA ILE A 70 -7.37 -0.37 13.61
C ILE A 70 -7.67 -0.94 12.23
N TYR A 71 -8.28 -2.12 12.13
CA TYR A 71 -8.38 -2.86 10.88
C TYR A 71 -9.62 -2.51 10.06
N ASP A 72 -10.74 -2.21 10.73
CA ASP A 72 -12.02 -1.81 10.11
C ASP A 72 -11.98 -0.41 9.45
N LYS A 73 -10.86 0.30 9.56
CA LYS A 73 -10.81 1.72 9.25
C LYS A 73 -10.03 2.00 7.95
N PRO A 74 -10.54 2.89 7.09
CA PRO A 74 -10.09 3.03 5.70
C PRO A 74 -8.64 3.51 5.56
N TRP A 75 -8.10 4.18 6.58
CA TRP A 75 -6.74 4.71 6.54
C TRP A 75 -5.65 3.66 6.44
N THR A 76 -5.86 2.42 6.89
CA THR A 76 -4.85 1.36 6.74
C THR A 76 -4.81 0.79 5.31
N ARG A 77 -5.88 0.97 4.53
CA ARG A 77 -6.10 0.33 3.22
C ARG A 77 -5.99 1.26 2.04
N LEU A 78 -6.03 2.57 2.27
CA LEU A 78 -5.87 3.58 1.23
C LEU A 78 -4.52 3.45 0.49
N GLY A 79 -3.47 3.05 1.20
CA GLY A 79 -2.11 2.93 0.67
C GLY A 79 -2.00 2.03 -0.57
N PRO A 80 -2.32 0.72 -0.45
CA PRO A 80 -2.32 -0.20 -1.57
C PRO A 80 -3.15 0.28 -2.77
N TYR A 81 -4.32 0.87 -2.51
CA TYR A 81 -5.22 1.33 -3.57
C TYR A 81 -4.59 2.46 -4.40
N LEU A 82 -4.03 3.49 -3.73
CA LEU A 82 -3.37 4.61 -4.40
C LEU A 82 -2.11 4.18 -5.17
N ILE A 83 -1.34 3.23 -4.63
CA ILE A 83 -0.16 2.67 -5.30
C ILE A 83 -0.58 1.94 -6.58
N GLY A 84 -1.56 1.03 -6.48
CA GLY A 84 -2.07 0.27 -7.62
C GLY A 84 -2.63 1.17 -8.72
N MET A 85 -3.40 2.19 -8.35
CA MET A 85 -3.92 3.19 -9.28
C MET A 85 -2.80 3.96 -9.99
N SER A 86 -1.78 4.39 -9.24
CA SER A 86 -0.63 5.13 -9.79
C SER A 86 0.14 4.28 -10.80
N VAL A 87 0.33 2.99 -10.50
CA VAL A 87 0.99 2.03 -11.40
C VAL A 87 0.15 1.78 -12.64
N GLY A 88 -1.17 1.59 -12.49
CA GLY A 88 -2.07 1.42 -13.63
C GLY A 88 -2.06 2.63 -14.57
N TYR A 89 -2.12 3.85 -14.01
CA TYR A 89 -2.00 5.08 -14.78
C TYR A 89 -0.63 5.19 -15.48
N TYR A 90 0.46 4.86 -14.80
CA TYR A 90 1.80 4.84 -15.38
C TYR A 90 1.92 3.86 -16.57
N LEU A 91 1.39 2.65 -16.43
CA LEU A 91 1.39 1.66 -17.51
C LEU A 91 0.51 2.08 -18.69
N PHE A 92 -0.62 2.75 -18.42
CA PHE A 92 -1.49 3.31 -19.44
C PHE A 92 -0.79 4.39 -20.27
N ILE A 93 -0.14 5.38 -19.65
CA ILE A 93 0.55 6.46 -20.39
C ILE A 93 1.78 5.98 -21.15
N THR A 94 2.41 4.88 -20.70
CA THR A 94 3.60 4.31 -21.35
C THR A 94 3.27 3.26 -22.39
N ASP A 95 1.98 2.92 -22.57
CA ASP A 95 1.50 1.83 -23.44
C ASP A 95 2.27 0.52 -23.18
N CYS A 96 2.63 0.28 -21.91
CA CYS A 96 3.48 -0.81 -21.45
C CYS A 96 4.85 -0.96 -22.17
N LYS A 97 5.30 0.07 -22.92
CA LYS A 97 6.53 0.05 -23.73
C LYS A 97 7.70 0.73 -23.02
N VAL A 98 7.93 0.35 -21.76
CA VAL A 98 9.02 0.91 -20.96
C VAL A 98 10.32 0.13 -21.22
N LYS A 99 11.36 0.82 -21.70
CA LYS A 99 12.71 0.23 -21.84
C LYS A 99 13.43 0.30 -20.50
N ILE A 100 13.44 -0.80 -19.76
CA ILE A 100 14.12 -0.92 -18.47
C ILE A 100 15.48 -1.59 -18.70
N PRO A 101 16.61 -1.01 -18.21
CA PRO A 101 17.90 -1.67 -18.33
C PRO A 101 17.93 -2.95 -17.48
N LYS A 102 18.63 -3.99 -17.96
CA LYS A 102 18.70 -5.31 -17.30
C LYS A 102 19.12 -5.23 -15.84
N ALA A 103 20.04 -4.33 -15.50
CA ALA A 103 20.47 -4.11 -14.11
C ALA A 103 19.30 -3.66 -13.21
N SER A 104 18.47 -2.72 -13.67
CA SER A 104 17.30 -2.27 -12.92
C SER A 104 16.22 -3.35 -12.82
N VAL A 105 16.08 -4.21 -13.84
CA VAL A 105 15.17 -5.36 -13.79
C VAL A 105 15.57 -6.32 -12.67
N VAL A 106 16.84 -6.72 -12.63
CA VAL A 106 17.37 -7.61 -11.59
C VAL A 106 17.24 -6.97 -10.20
N LEU A 107 17.63 -5.71 -10.06
CA LEU A 107 17.49 -4.98 -8.80
C LEU A 107 16.04 -4.90 -8.34
N GLY A 108 15.11 -4.58 -9.23
CA GLY A 108 13.69 -4.52 -8.88
C GLY A 108 13.14 -5.87 -8.41
N TRP A 109 13.52 -6.98 -9.07
CA TRP A 109 13.12 -8.33 -8.66
C TRP A 109 13.69 -8.71 -7.29
N VAL A 110 14.98 -8.44 -7.04
CA VAL A 110 15.62 -8.71 -5.75
C VAL A 110 14.97 -7.88 -4.65
N LEU A 111 14.76 -6.58 -4.87
CA LEU A 111 14.15 -5.68 -3.90
C LEU A 111 12.69 -6.06 -3.60
N SER A 112 11.89 -6.35 -4.64
CA SER A 112 10.49 -6.77 -4.48
C SER A 112 10.39 -8.09 -3.72
N SER A 113 11.15 -9.12 -4.13
CA SER A 113 11.12 -10.43 -3.48
C SER A 113 11.58 -10.35 -2.03
N THR A 114 12.67 -9.62 -1.77
CA THR A 114 13.18 -9.41 -0.41
C THR A 114 12.17 -8.67 0.44
N CYS A 115 11.55 -7.61 -0.07
CA CYS A 115 10.52 -6.87 0.64
C CYS A 115 9.32 -7.75 1.01
N LEU A 116 8.78 -8.52 0.06
CA LEU A 116 7.64 -9.41 0.30
C LEU A 116 7.98 -10.53 1.30
N LEU A 117 9.17 -11.13 1.19
CA LEU A 117 9.63 -12.15 2.14
C LEU A 117 9.84 -11.59 3.54
N CYS A 118 10.45 -10.39 3.66
CA CYS A 118 10.61 -9.70 4.93
C CYS A 118 9.26 -9.35 5.57
N LEU A 119 8.25 -8.96 4.78
CA LEU A 119 6.92 -8.70 5.32
C LEU A 119 6.18 -9.98 5.71
N LEU A 120 6.39 -11.08 4.97
CA LEU A 120 5.74 -12.36 5.27
C LEU A 120 6.32 -13.03 6.53
N TYR A 121 7.65 -13.03 6.67
CA TYR A 121 8.35 -13.74 7.74
C TYR A 121 8.90 -12.84 8.84
N GLY A 122 8.95 -11.51 8.64
CA GLY A 122 9.61 -10.58 9.56
C GLY A 122 8.90 -10.40 10.90
N LEU A 123 7.66 -10.85 11.04
CA LEU A 123 6.94 -10.89 12.32
C LEU A 123 7.06 -12.22 13.07
N TYR A 124 7.65 -13.25 12.44
CA TYR A 124 7.79 -14.55 13.07
C TYR A 124 8.76 -14.46 14.25
N GLU A 125 8.27 -14.74 15.47
CA GLU A 125 9.03 -14.68 16.73
C GLU A 125 9.69 -13.32 17.02
N ALA A 126 9.18 -12.23 16.43
CA ALA A 126 9.78 -10.91 16.57
C ALA A 126 9.24 -10.14 17.79
N GLU A 127 10.11 -9.78 18.73
CA GLU A 127 9.78 -8.82 19.79
C GLU A 127 9.88 -7.39 19.26
N LEU A 128 8.74 -6.80 18.91
CA LEU A 128 8.67 -5.44 18.39
C LEU A 128 8.53 -4.43 19.55
N SER A 129 9.37 -3.40 19.53
CA SER A 129 9.09 -2.19 20.32
C SER A 129 7.79 -1.52 19.85
N PRO A 130 7.08 -0.76 20.69
CA PRO A 130 5.84 -0.07 20.29
C PRO A 130 6.01 0.85 19.07
N ILE A 131 7.18 1.47 18.91
CA ILE A 131 7.49 2.34 17.77
C ILE A 131 7.66 1.52 16.49
N THR A 132 8.39 0.41 16.54
CA THR A 132 8.58 -0.48 15.40
C THR A 132 7.27 -1.18 15.01
N ALA A 133 6.44 -1.53 15.99
CA ALA A 133 5.10 -2.08 15.80
C ALA A 133 4.17 -1.08 15.07
N ALA A 134 4.15 0.18 15.50
CA ALA A 134 3.37 1.23 14.86
C ALA A 134 3.87 1.57 13.44
N ALA A 135 5.19 1.58 13.24
CA ALA A 135 5.78 1.75 11.92
C ALA A 135 5.42 0.58 10.99
N TYR A 136 5.49 -0.66 11.49
CA TYR A 136 5.09 -1.83 10.73
C TYR A 136 3.61 -1.78 10.35
N SER A 137 2.73 -1.47 11.30
CA SER A 137 1.28 -1.37 11.06
C SER A 137 0.92 -0.29 10.02
N SER A 138 1.62 0.84 10.02
CA SER A 138 1.34 1.94 9.07
C SER A 138 1.95 1.73 7.68
N LEU A 139 3.12 1.09 7.57
CA LEU A 139 3.87 1.01 6.31
C LEU A 139 3.78 -0.35 5.61
N SER A 140 3.54 -1.45 6.34
CA SER A 140 3.60 -2.81 5.78
C SER A 140 2.66 -3.02 4.58
N HIS A 141 1.42 -2.54 4.66
CA HIS A 141 0.45 -2.63 3.55
C HIS A 141 0.94 -1.87 2.31
N SER A 142 1.48 -0.65 2.48
CA SER A 142 2.04 0.12 1.37
C SER A 142 3.29 -0.55 0.80
N ALA A 143 4.18 -1.05 1.65
CA ALA A 143 5.39 -1.76 1.24
C ALA A 143 5.05 -3.04 0.45
N TRP A 144 4.06 -3.79 0.89
CA TRP A 144 3.53 -4.95 0.17
C TRP A 144 3.02 -4.55 -1.22
N ALA A 145 2.23 -3.48 -1.30
CA ALA A 145 1.71 -2.97 -2.57
C ALA A 145 2.83 -2.48 -3.50
N LEU A 146 3.91 -1.89 -2.98
CA LEU A 146 5.09 -1.54 -3.78
C LEU A 146 5.83 -2.77 -4.32
N GLY A 147 5.93 -3.84 -3.52
CA GLY A 147 6.47 -5.12 -3.97
C GLY A 147 5.67 -5.67 -5.16
N LEU A 148 4.34 -5.70 -5.04
CA LEU A 148 3.45 -6.12 -6.11
C LEU A 148 3.46 -5.16 -7.31
N ALA A 149 3.58 -3.85 -7.08
CA ALA A 149 3.66 -2.85 -8.14
C ALA A 149 4.82 -3.13 -9.10
N TRP A 150 5.99 -3.49 -8.56
CA TRP A 150 7.13 -3.90 -9.40
C TRP A 150 6.80 -5.12 -10.24
N ILE A 151 6.20 -6.17 -9.65
CA ILE A 151 5.84 -7.41 -10.35
C ILE A 151 4.90 -7.09 -11.52
N VAL A 152 3.87 -6.27 -11.30
CA VAL A 152 2.93 -5.87 -12.35
C VAL A 152 3.64 -5.11 -13.47
N ILE A 153 4.54 -4.18 -13.14
CA ILE A 153 5.31 -3.42 -14.13
C ILE A 153 6.23 -4.35 -14.93
N ALA A 154 6.96 -5.24 -14.27
CA ALA A 154 7.88 -6.17 -14.91
C ALA A 154 7.13 -7.09 -15.89
N CYS A 155 6.04 -7.72 -15.45
CA CYS A 155 5.22 -8.60 -16.29
C CYS A 155 4.59 -7.85 -17.47
N SER A 156 4.07 -6.64 -17.24
CA SER A 156 3.38 -5.86 -18.28
C SER A 156 4.34 -5.32 -19.34
N THR A 157 5.61 -5.09 -18.98
CA THR A 157 6.63 -4.53 -19.88
C THR A 157 7.50 -5.61 -20.56
N GLY A 158 7.17 -6.89 -20.38
CA GLY A 158 7.92 -8.01 -20.96
C GLY A 158 9.25 -8.32 -20.26
N ASN A 159 9.43 -7.84 -19.02
CA ASN A 159 10.58 -8.10 -18.15
C ASN A 159 10.22 -9.04 -16.99
N GLY A 160 9.13 -9.80 -17.18
CA GLY A 160 8.60 -10.81 -16.25
C GLY A 160 9.49 -12.04 -16.13
#